data_AF-A0A1K1NHE3-F1
#
_entry.id   AF-A0A1K1NHE3-F1
#
_cell.length_a   1.000
_cell.length_b   1.000
_cell.length_c   1.000
_cell.angle_alpha   90.00
_cell.angle_beta   90.00
_cell.angle_gamma   90.00
#
_symmetry.space_group_name_H-M   'P 1'
#
loop_
_entity.id
_entity.type
_entity.pdbx_description
1 polymer ?
#
loop_
_entity_poly.entity_id
_entity_poly.type
_entity_poly.pdbx_seq_one_letter_code
_entity_poly.pdbx_strand_id
1 'polypeptide(L)' 'MMYPFMTLDDETEITHSEKLANGRIKVYVEKADHKDGFHHMTCYLPDYKIESVYGFSQEEVNKYLNMIRFMNIC' A
#
# COMPACT_ATOMS: atom_id res chain seq x y z
N MET A 1 12.49 -3.70 7.23
CA MET A 1 11.84 -4.82 6.51
C MET A 1 10.37 -4.44 6.25
N MET A 2 9.63 -5.21 5.47
CA MET A 2 8.17 -5.04 5.29
C MET A 2 7.45 -6.09 6.13
N TYR A 3 6.39 -5.70 6.83
CA TYR A 3 5.59 -6.54 7.71
C TYR A 3 4.14 -6.58 7.23
N PRO A 4 3.49 -7.76 7.24
CA PRO A 4 2.10 -7.87 6.82
C PRO A 4 1.18 -7.12 7.76
N PHE A 5 0.21 -6.40 7.20
CA PHE A 5 -0.82 -5.70 7.94
C PHE A 5 -2.19 -6.32 7.73
N MET A 6 -2.57 -6.52 6.47
CA MET A 6 -3.87 -7.03 6.08
C MET A 6 -3.80 -7.69 4.70
N THR A 7 -4.55 -8.77 4.53
CA THR A 7 -4.87 -9.36 3.22
C THR A 7 -6.37 -9.21 2.98
N LEU A 8 -6.76 -8.73 1.81
CA LEU A 8 -8.16 -8.52 1.43
C LEU A 8 -8.76 -9.79 0.81
N ASP A 9 -10.08 -9.81 0.65
CA ASP A 9 -10.80 -10.95 0.05
C ASP A 9 -10.37 -11.26 -1.39
N ASP A 10 -9.83 -10.27 -2.11
CA ASP A 10 -9.30 -10.42 -3.46
C ASP A 10 -7.79 -10.68 -3.49
N GLU A 11 -7.24 -11.18 -2.37
CA GLU A 11 -5.83 -11.52 -2.18
C GLU A 11 -4.87 -10.33 -2.23
N THR A 12 -5.39 -9.09 -2.27
CA THR A 12 -4.54 -7.88 -2.16
C THR A 12 -3.86 -7.85 -0.79
N GLU A 13 -2.54 -7.71 -0.77
CA GLU A 13 -1.74 -7.60 0.44
C GLU A 13 -1.37 -6.14 0.73
N ILE A 14 -1.59 -5.72 1.98
CA ILE A 14 -1.12 -4.44 2.51
C ILE A 14 -0.03 -4.75 3.54
N THR A 15 1.16 -4.23 3.28
CA THR A 15 2.33 -4.36 4.17
C THR A 15 2.86 -2.99 4.55
N HIS A 16 3.57 -2.89 5.66
CA HIS A 16 4.23 -1.65 6.07
C HIS A 16 5.67 -1.88 6.52
N SER A 17 6.51 -0.85 6.43
CA SER A 17 7.84 -0.88 7.00
C SER A 17 7.82 -0.59 8.50
N GLU A 18 8.94 -0.85 9.17
CA GLU A 18 9.30 -0.07 10.37
C GLU A 18 9.45 1.41 10.04
N LYS A 19 9.51 2.26 11.08
CA LYS A 19 9.85 3.67 10.89
C LYS A 19 11.23 3.79 10.24
N LEU A 20 11.27 4.41 9.07
CA LEU A 20 12.51 4.64 8.33
C LEU A 20 13.34 5.74 8.99
N ALA A 21 14.60 5.89 8.58
CA ALA A 21 15.53 6.89 9.13
C ALA A 21 15.02 8.34 8.98
N ASN A 22 14.23 8.63 7.95
CA ASN A 22 13.58 9.93 7.75
C ASN A 22 12.28 10.12 8.56
N GLY A 23 11.96 9.15 9.43
CA GLY A 23 10.79 9.16 10.30
C GLY A 23 9.47 8.76 9.64
N ARG A 24 9.48 8.37 8.35
CA ARG A 24 8.28 7.95 7.62
C ARG A 24 8.08 6.45 7.71
N ILE A 25 6.85 6.00 7.49
CA ILE A 25 6.52 4.57 7.33
C ILE A 25 6.15 4.36 5.86
N LYS A 26 6.77 3.39 5.21
CA LYS A 26 6.38 2.96 3.86
C LYS A 26 5.24 1.97 3.98
N VAL A 27 4.13 2.23 3.30
CA VAL A 27 3.03 1.28 3.09
C VAL A 27 3.09 0.80 1.65
N TYR A 28 3.05 -0.51 1.45
CA TYR A 28 3.08 -1.14 0.15
C TYR A 28 1.83 -1.99 -0.02
N VAL A 29 1.12 -1.75 -1.11
CA VAL A 29 -0.07 -2.52 -1.51
C VAL A 29 0.32 -3.30 -2.76
N GLU A 30 0.09 -4.60 -2.75
CA GLU A 30 0.37 -5.49 -3.88
C GLU A 30 -0.83 -6.39 -4.14
N LYS A 31 -1.12 -6.62 -5.42
CA LYS A 31 -2.16 -7.53 -5.87
C LYS A 31 -1.65 -8.31 -7.07
N ALA A 32 -1.78 -9.64 -7.03
CA ALA A 32 -1.46 -10.47 -8.18
C ALA A 32 -2.41 -10.17 -9.34
N ASP A 33 -1.88 -10.05 -10.56
CA ASP A 33 -2.63 -9.88 -11.80
C ASP A 33 -2.20 -10.93 -12.82
N HIS A 34 -3.18 -11.60 -13.43
CA HIS A 34 -2.93 -12.71 -14.35
C HIS A 34 -2.30 -12.27 -15.69
N LYS A 35 -2.39 -10.99 -16.06
CA LYS A 35 -1.90 -10.48 -17.36
C LYS A 35 -0.47 -9.97 -17.26
N ASP A 36 -0.14 -9.24 -16.20
CA ASP A 36 1.15 -8.54 -16.06
C ASP A 36 1.87 -8.79 -14.74
N GLY A 37 1.41 -9.75 -13.94
CA GLY A 37 2.12 -10.28 -12.78
C GLY A 37 1.64 -9.66 -11.47
N PHE A 38 2.10 -8.46 -11.14
CA PHE A 38 1.76 -7.81 -9.87
C PHE A 38 1.48 -6.32 -10.04
N HIS A 39 0.28 -5.90 -9.66
CA HIS A 39 -0.05 -4.49 -9.48
C HIS A 39 0.40 -4.05 -8.10
N HIS A 40 0.92 -2.84 -8.01
CA HIS A 40 1.38 -2.33 -6.72
C HIS A 40 1.28 -0.82 -6.59
N MET A 41 1.19 -0.35 -5.36
CA MET A 41 1.39 1.06 -5.02
C MET A 41 2.18 1.23 -3.73
N THR A 42 2.95 2.32 -3.68
CA THR A 42 3.68 2.76 -2.49
C THR A 42 3.10 4.07 -1.98
N CYS A 43 2.78 4.11 -0.69
CA CYS A 43 2.38 5.30 0.05
C CYS A 43 3.29 5.50 1.27
N TYR A 44 3.51 6.73 1.69
CA TYR A 44 4.27 7.04 2.91
C TYR A 44 3.44 7.82 3.92
N LEU A 45 3.54 7.41 5.18
CA LEU A 45 2.93 8.08 6.34
C LEU A 45 3.92 9.04 7.01
N PRO A 46 3.45 10.10 7.69
CA PRO A 46 2.03 10.45 7.94
C PRO A 46 1.38 11.32 6.86
N ASP A 47 2.14 11.73 5.84
CA ASP A 47 1.68 12.66 4.80
C ASP A 47 0.82 12.01 3.71
N TYR A 48 0.62 10.69 3.77
CA TYR A 48 -0.12 9.88 2.79
C TYR A 48 0.34 10.11 1.35
N LYS A 49 1.65 10.33 1.19
CA LYS A 49 2.23 10.66 -0.11
C LYS A 49 2.41 9.38 -0.92
N ILE A 50 1.75 9.32 -2.07
CA ILE A 50 1.94 8.27 -3.07
C ILE A 50 3.28 8.53 -3.79
N GLU A 51 4.12 7.50 -3.89
CA GLU A 51 5.41 7.57 -4.59
C GLU A 51 5.41 6.78 -5.90
N SER A 52 4.76 5.62 -5.92
CA SER A 52 4.69 4.77 -7.11
C SER A 52 3.33 4.10 -7.20
N VAL A 53 2.85 3.93 -8.44
CA VAL A 53 1.66 3.16 -8.78
C VAL A 53 1.95 2.42 -10.08
N TYR A 54 1.64 1.13 -10.11
CA TYR A 54 1.73 0.28 -11.29
C TYR A 54 0.52 -0.66 -11.35
N GLY A 55 -0.14 -0.71 -12.51
CA GLY A 55 -1.28 -1.59 -12.76
C GLY A 55 -2.62 -1.14 -12.18
N PHE A 56 -2.62 -0.46 -11.02
CA PHE A 56 -3.86 0.04 -10.41
C PHE A 56 -4.49 1.22 -11.16
N SER A 57 -5.81 1.17 -11.27
CA SER A 57 -6.64 2.31 -11.68
C SER A 57 -6.67 3.40 -10.60
N GLN A 58 -7.07 4.61 -10.98
CA GLN A 58 -7.21 5.72 -10.03
C GLN A 58 -8.25 5.43 -8.95
N GLU A 59 -9.32 4.68 -9.29
CA GLU A 59 -10.35 4.28 -8.33
C GLU A 59 -9.79 3.29 -7.28
N GLU A 60 -8.99 2.32 -7.71
CA GLU A 60 -8.32 1.39 -6.81
C GLU A 60 -7.31 2.10 -5.90
N VAL A 61 -6.49 2.99 -6.45
CA VAL A 61 -5.56 3.81 -5.66
C VAL A 61 -6.31 4.60 -4.59
N ASN A 62 -7.44 5.22 -4.95
CA ASN A 62 -8.26 5.98 -3.99
C ASN A 62 -8.90 5.06 -2.94
N LYS A 63 -9.38 3.87 -3.32
CA LYS A 63 -9.90 2.85 -2.41
C LYS A 63 -8.83 2.48 -1.37
N TYR A 64 -7.64 2.09 -1.80
CA TYR A 64 -6.57 1.68 -0.90
C TYR A 64 -6.06 2.82 -0.04
N LEU A 65 -5.91 4.03 -0.60
CA LEU A 65 -5.50 5.21 0.17
C LEU A 65 -6.51 5.55 1.27
N ASN A 66 -7.81 5.47 0.97
CA ASN A 66 -8.86 5.67 1.97
C ASN A 66 -8.77 4.61 3.06
N MET A 67 -8.61 3.33 2.71
CA MET A 67 -8.41 2.26 3.69
C MET A 67 -7.21 2.55 4.60
N ILE A 68 -6.04 2.88 4.02
CA ILE A 68 -4.83 3.22 4.77
C ILE A 68 -5.05 4.41 5.73
N ARG A 69 -5.87 5.39 5.36
CA ARG A 69 -6.24 6.53 6.23
C ARG A 69 -7.14 6.16 7.39
N PHE A 70 -8.03 5.18 7.21
CA PHE A 70 -8.90 4.67 8.27
C PHE A 70 -8.19 3.66 9.18
N MET A 71 -7.11 3.05 8.68
CA MET A 71 -6.26 2.15 9.45
C MET A 71 -5.32 2.95 10.35
N ASN A 72 -5.33 2.67 11.66
CA ASN A 72 -4.34 3.20 12.59
C ASN A 72 -3.01 2.44 12.39
N ILE A 73 -2.31 2.72 11.28
CA ILE A 73 -0.95 2.21 11.03
C ILE A 73 0.03 3.13 11.77
N CYS A 74 -0.01 3.08 13.10
CA CYS A 74 0.88 3.76 14.05
C CYS A 74 0.86 3.03 15.40
#